data_AF-A0A4Y2TK39-F1
#
_entry.id   AF-A0A4Y2TK39-F1
#
_cell.length_a   1.000
_cell.length_b   1.000
_cell.length_c   1.000
_cell.angle_alpha   90.00
_cell.angle_beta   90.00
_cell.angle_gamma   90.00
#
_symmetry.space_group_name_H-M   'P 1'
#
loop_
_entity.id
_entity.type
_entity.pdbx_description
1 polymer ?
#
loop_
_entity_poly.entity_id
_entity_poly.type
_entity_poly.pdbx_seq_one_letter_code
_entity_poly.pdbx_strand_id
1 'polypeptide(L)'
;MVSPTFLASSLQNTAWTLELYPRGKGNSDYLSLKLCRVDSQGPENLTVNIEFSCVTADASILNDCFIPETFTNFGYGGYYEFLEPYFIQRHEVFGRRKALYLPRDILTLRCRMWKDIGDANEFGQSFGRTQLVIERIVSVENIDIENSVEKTFRIQSKRKNKALMSISVLCCDDMIDVRINPIGEEKMKFSTCKLSLVDNGRQICERKICFFGRPTENVWRLPFTDKVLPAENDDSDKSNCKFTTVLVYSTGEENKIIEKDCPLKISEFLTNYIGCAPSGDLTDCPNISEDLWELAKGRVLCDVELKTQNRSFFVHGTVLCARSPVFLAMLTGAMKEKEYG
;
A
#
# COMPACT_ATOMS: atom_id res chain seq x y z
N MET A 1 -4.36 -11.51 -5.70
CA MET A 1 -4.77 -10.11 -5.91
C MET A 1 -5.05 -9.92 -7.37
N VAL A 2 -6.15 -9.23 -7.71
CA VAL A 2 -6.57 -9.06 -9.10
C VAL A 2 -6.64 -7.58 -9.42
N SER A 3 -6.06 -7.16 -10.54
CA SER A 3 -6.16 -5.79 -11.02
C SER A 3 -7.62 -5.40 -11.30
N PRO A 4 -7.91 -4.10 -11.46
CA PRO A 4 -9.08 -3.69 -12.24
C PRO A 4 -8.97 -4.21 -13.68
N THR A 5 -10.11 -4.30 -14.36
CA THR A 5 -10.14 -4.61 -15.80
C THR A 5 -9.65 -3.41 -16.58
N PHE A 6 -8.65 -3.61 -17.44
CA PHE A 6 -8.15 -2.61 -18.37
C PHE A 6 -8.58 -2.92 -19.79
N LEU A 7 -8.87 -1.87 -20.56
CA LEU A 7 -9.22 -1.96 -21.98
C LEU A 7 -7.99 -1.61 -22.80
N ALA A 8 -7.57 -2.52 -23.66
CA ALA A 8 -6.49 -2.29 -24.62
C ALA A 8 -7.11 -1.86 -25.95
N SER A 9 -7.30 -0.55 -26.13
CA SER A 9 -7.89 0.01 -27.35
C SER A 9 -7.08 -0.34 -28.60
N SER A 10 -5.76 -0.21 -28.50
CA SER A 10 -4.79 -0.58 -29.54
C SER A 10 -4.75 -2.08 -29.87
N LEU A 11 -5.33 -2.92 -29.01
CA LEU A 11 -5.49 -4.35 -29.23
C LEU A 11 -6.97 -4.70 -29.46
N GLN A 12 -7.62 -3.94 -30.35
CA GLN A 12 -9.00 -4.18 -30.80
C GLN A 12 -10.01 -4.11 -29.64
N ASN A 13 -9.84 -3.15 -28.73
CA ASN A 13 -10.69 -2.94 -27.55
C ASN A 13 -10.87 -4.19 -26.67
N THR A 14 -9.85 -5.05 -26.61
CA THR A 14 -9.88 -6.24 -25.76
C THR A 14 -9.75 -5.88 -24.28
N ALA A 15 -10.45 -6.63 -23.43
CA ALA A 15 -10.46 -6.41 -21.98
C ALA A 15 -9.55 -7.42 -21.29
N TRP A 16 -8.83 -6.96 -20.26
CA TRP A 16 -7.79 -7.75 -19.61
C TRP A 16 -7.72 -7.49 -18.11
N THR A 17 -7.22 -8.47 -17.36
CA THR A 17 -6.89 -8.34 -15.94
C THR A 17 -5.54 -8.98 -15.64
N LEU A 18 -4.86 -8.47 -14.63
CA LEU A 18 -3.59 -8.98 -14.15
C LEU A 18 -3.79 -9.53 -12.73
N GLU A 19 -3.47 -10.80 -12.52
CA GLU A 19 -3.55 -11.44 -11.21
C GLU A 19 -2.16 -11.71 -10.65
N LEU A 20 -1.89 -11.12 -9.49
CA LEU A 20 -0.69 -11.40 -8.72
C LEU A 20 -0.97 -12.49 -7.69
N TYR A 21 -0.08 -13.48 -7.64
CA TYR A 21 0.00 -14.51 -6.61
C TYR A 21 1.25 -14.25 -5.76
N PRO A 22 1.15 -13.55 -4.61
CA PRO A 22 2.30 -13.21 -3.77
C PRO A 22 3.06 -14.43 -3.18
N ARG A 23 2.45 -15.61 -3.26
CA ARG A 23 2.97 -16.91 -2.81
C ARG A 23 3.12 -17.90 -3.96
N GLY A 24 3.16 -17.37 -5.17
CA GLY A 24 3.23 -18.12 -6.40
C GLY A 24 2.05 -19.06 -6.64
N LYS A 25 2.09 -19.70 -7.80
CA LYS A 25 1.18 -20.76 -8.23
C LYS A 25 2.05 -21.94 -8.66
N GLY A 26 2.36 -22.80 -7.70
CA GLY A 26 3.27 -23.96 -7.85
C GLY A 26 4.51 -23.89 -6.97
N ASN A 27 5.11 -22.70 -6.79
CA ASN A 27 6.27 -22.48 -5.92
C ASN A 27 6.08 -21.25 -5.03
N SER A 28 6.16 -21.42 -3.70
CA SER A 28 5.94 -20.36 -2.72
C SER A 28 7.08 -19.36 -2.55
N ASP A 29 8.23 -19.65 -3.14
CA ASP A 29 9.43 -18.81 -3.11
C ASP A 29 9.42 -17.72 -4.18
N TYR A 30 8.44 -17.77 -5.09
CA TYR A 30 8.28 -16.81 -6.17
C TYR A 30 6.92 -16.10 -6.08
N LEU A 31 6.86 -14.88 -6.60
CA LEU A 31 5.64 -14.25 -7.02
C LEU A 31 5.31 -14.81 -8.40
N SER A 32 4.07 -15.25 -8.61
CA SER A 32 3.60 -15.59 -9.95
C SER A 32 2.65 -14.52 -10.45
N LEU A 33 2.70 -14.26 -11.75
CA LEU A 33 1.88 -13.25 -12.39
C LEU A 33 1.07 -13.90 -13.51
N LYS A 34 -0.23 -13.64 -13.54
CA LYS A 34 -1.13 -14.18 -14.54
C LYS A 34 -1.83 -13.05 -15.28
N LEU A 35 -1.78 -13.09 -16.61
CA LEU A 35 -2.56 -12.21 -17.45
C LEU A 35 -3.79 -12.97 -17.94
N CYS A 36 -4.96 -12.39 -17.76
CA CYS A 36 -6.23 -12.96 -18.19
C CYS A 36 -6.89 -12.05 -19.20
N ARG A 37 -7.31 -12.62 -20.33
CA ARG A 37 -8.22 -11.96 -21.26
C ARG A 37 -9.63 -12.14 -20.74
N VAL A 38 -10.33 -11.04 -20.53
CA VAL A 38 -11.75 -11.05 -20.17
C VAL A 38 -12.56 -11.16 -21.45
N ASP A 39 -13.64 -11.94 -21.40
CA ASP A 39 -14.57 -12.09 -22.52
C ASP A 39 -14.98 -10.70 -23.03
N SER A 40 -14.68 -10.44 -24.30
CA SER A 40 -14.72 -9.11 -24.90
C SER A 40 -15.09 -9.21 -26.37
N GLN A 41 -15.63 -8.13 -26.92
CA GLN A 41 -16.04 -7.97 -28.34
C GLN A 41 -14.88 -8.08 -29.35
N GLY A 42 -13.67 -8.45 -28.90
CA GLY A 42 -12.48 -8.60 -29.73
C GLY A 42 -12.44 -9.92 -30.49
N PRO A 43 -11.31 -10.21 -31.18
CA PRO A 43 -11.18 -11.38 -32.04
C PRO A 43 -11.23 -12.67 -31.23
N GLU A 44 -11.81 -13.75 -31.77
CA GLU A 44 -11.98 -15.02 -31.04
C GLU A 44 -10.64 -15.58 -30.55
N ASN A 45 -9.58 -15.48 -31.36
CA ASN A 45 -8.21 -15.83 -31.02
C ASN A 45 -7.29 -14.62 -31.09
N LEU A 46 -6.38 -14.49 -30.12
CA LEU A 46 -5.45 -13.38 -30.04
C LEU A 46 -4.09 -13.82 -29.51
N THR A 47 -3.05 -13.58 -30.29
CA THR A 47 -1.64 -13.74 -29.93
C THR A 47 -1.04 -12.34 -29.74
N VAL A 48 -0.21 -12.13 -28.72
CA VAL A 48 0.44 -10.85 -28.42
C VAL A 48 1.79 -11.09 -27.75
N ASN A 49 2.78 -10.28 -28.09
CA ASN A 49 4.01 -10.21 -27.31
C ASN A 49 3.69 -9.61 -25.94
N ILE A 50 4.26 -10.18 -24.89
CA ILE A 50 4.06 -9.74 -23.51
C ILE A 50 5.40 -9.45 -22.88
N GLU A 51 5.48 -8.36 -22.13
CA GLU A 51 6.54 -8.15 -21.17
C GLU A 51 5.95 -7.81 -19.81
N PHE A 52 6.23 -8.67 -18.84
CA PHE A 52 5.98 -8.36 -17.44
C PHE A 52 7.21 -7.72 -16.83
N SER A 53 7.02 -6.64 -16.10
CA SER A 53 8.10 -5.99 -15.36
C SER A 53 7.61 -5.47 -14.01
N CYS A 54 8.50 -5.48 -13.02
CA CYS A 54 8.33 -4.70 -11.81
C CYS A 54 9.15 -3.43 -11.96
N VAL A 55 8.54 -2.30 -11.60
CA VAL A 55 9.16 -0.99 -11.74
C VAL A 55 9.23 -0.27 -10.41
N THR A 56 10.20 0.62 -10.27
CA THR A 56 10.34 1.54 -9.14
C THR A 56 9.34 2.69 -9.25
N ALA A 57 9.33 3.59 -8.25
CA ALA A 57 8.51 4.80 -8.24
C ALA A 57 8.84 5.77 -9.40
N ASP A 58 10.10 5.79 -9.85
CA ASP A 58 10.60 6.54 -11.02
C ASP A 58 10.44 5.78 -12.35
N ALA A 59 9.68 4.68 -12.36
CA ALA A 59 9.42 3.83 -13.53
C ALA A 59 10.65 3.09 -14.11
N SER A 60 11.77 3.06 -13.38
CA SER A 60 12.94 2.24 -13.71
C SER A 60 12.63 0.75 -13.53
N ILE A 61 13.15 -0.09 -14.43
CA ILE A 61 12.89 -1.53 -14.45
C ILE A 61 13.76 -2.23 -13.39
N LEU A 62 13.13 -3.02 -12.51
CA LEU A 62 13.83 -3.83 -11.50
C LEU A 62 14.02 -5.27 -11.92
N ASN A 63 13.00 -5.82 -12.59
CA ASN A 63 12.95 -7.19 -13.10
C ASN A 63 11.96 -7.22 -14.26
N ASP A 64 12.30 -7.90 -15.33
CA ASP A 64 11.45 -8.10 -16.49
C ASP A 64 11.49 -9.54 -17.00
N CYS A 65 10.43 -9.93 -17.68
CA CYS A 65 10.29 -11.20 -18.38
C CYS A 65 9.58 -10.94 -19.69
N PHE A 66 10.20 -11.31 -20.79
CA PHE A 66 9.64 -11.21 -22.14
C PHE A 66 9.10 -12.57 -22.59
N ILE A 67 7.87 -12.56 -23.10
CA ILE A 67 7.18 -13.72 -23.64
C ILE A 67 6.79 -13.40 -25.09
N PRO A 68 7.30 -14.13 -26.08
CA PRO A 68 6.95 -13.91 -27.47
C PRO A 68 5.51 -14.34 -27.77
N GLU A 69 4.90 -13.71 -28.77
CA GLU A 69 3.51 -13.99 -29.16
C GLU A 69 3.27 -15.46 -29.57
N THR A 70 4.31 -16.16 -30.03
CA THR A 70 4.28 -17.60 -30.36
C THR A 70 3.93 -18.50 -29.17
N PHE A 71 4.14 -18.02 -27.94
CA PHE A 71 3.80 -18.72 -26.70
C PHE A 71 2.48 -18.26 -26.09
N THR A 72 1.82 -17.29 -26.71
CA THR A 72 0.59 -16.68 -26.19
C THR A 72 -0.56 -16.93 -27.15
N ASN A 73 -1.60 -17.62 -26.71
CA ASN A 73 -2.83 -17.76 -27.49
C ASN A 73 -4.04 -17.65 -26.58
N PHE A 74 -4.70 -16.50 -26.65
CA PHE A 74 -5.86 -16.15 -25.86
C PHE A 74 -7.15 -16.29 -26.69
N GLY A 75 -7.83 -17.43 -26.58
CA GLY A 75 -9.07 -17.69 -27.32
C GLY A 75 -9.53 -19.15 -27.40
N TYR A 76 -10.46 -19.44 -28.33
CA TYR A 76 -11.00 -20.79 -28.57
C TYR A 76 -9.94 -21.74 -29.13
N GLY A 77 -9.66 -22.82 -28.38
CA GLY A 77 -8.56 -23.75 -28.65
C GLY A 77 -7.23 -23.38 -27.99
N GLY A 78 -7.16 -22.23 -27.31
CA GLY A 78 -6.06 -21.81 -26.43
C GLY A 78 -6.52 -21.66 -24.97
N TYR A 79 -5.80 -20.86 -24.20
CA TYR A 79 -6.17 -20.52 -22.82
C TYR A 79 -6.51 -19.03 -22.76
N TYR A 80 -7.63 -18.66 -22.13
CA TYR A 80 -7.95 -17.25 -21.84
C TYR A 80 -6.99 -16.61 -20.81
N GLU A 81 -5.97 -17.34 -20.37
CA GLU A 81 -5.00 -16.90 -19.38
C GLU A 81 -3.59 -17.38 -19.71
N PHE A 82 -2.61 -16.55 -19.37
CA PHE A 82 -1.19 -16.86 -19.41
C PHE A 82 -0.61 -16.67 -18.02
N LEU A 83 0.11 -17.67 -17.50
CA LEU A 83 0.72 -17.66 -16.17
C LEU A 83 2.23 -17.68 -16.30
N GLU A 84 2.90 -16.69 -15.71
CA GLU A 84 4.33 -16.71 -15.42
C GLU A 84 4.54 -17.17 -13.98
N PRO A 85 4.91 -18.45 -13.74
CA PRO A 85 5.01 -19.00 -12.39
C PRO A 85 6.23 -18.49 -11.61
N TYR A 86 7.32 -18.08 -12.28
CA TYR A 86 8.60 -17.74 -11.64
C TYR A 86 8.98 -16.28 -11.87
N PHE A 87 8.01 -15.37 -11.84
CA PHE A 87 8.21 -13.97 -12.22
C PHE A 87 9.28 -13.25 -11.38
N ILE A 88 9.16 -13.23 -10.05
CA ILE A 88 10.14 -12.58 -9.15
C ILE A 88 10.32 -13.40 -7.89
N GLN A 89 11.56 -13.55 -7.41
CA GLN A 89 11.83 -14.18 -6.12
C GLN A 89 11.23 -13.37 -4.96
N ARG A 90 10.48 -14.07 -4.11
CA ARG A 90 9.74 -13.47 -3.01
C ARG A 90 10.65 -12.86 -1.94
N HIS A 91 11.80 -13.47 -1.69
CA HIS A 91 12.76 -12.95 -0.71
C HIS A 91 13.45 -11.66 -1.18
N GLU A 92 13.57 -11.43 -2.49
CA GLU A 92 14.06 -10.17 -3.04
C GLU A 92 13.05 -9.03 -2.78
N VAL A 93 11.76 -9.29 -3.05
CA VAL A 93 10.67 -8.29 -2.89
C VAL A 93 10.37 -7.97 -1.44
N PHE A 94 10.24 -8.97 -0.57
CA PHE A 94 9.80 -8.75 0.82
C PHE A 94 10.93 -8.75 1.85
N GLY A 95 12.15 -9.12 1.44
CA GLY A 95 13.34 -9.18 2.29
C GLY A 95 14.43 -8.24 1.80
N ARG A 96 15.35 -8.79 0.99
CA ARG A 96 16.65 -8.19 0.65
C ARG A 96 16.53 -6.79 0.05
N ARG A 97 15.62 -6.58 -0.91
CA ARG A 97 15.45 -5.34 -1.66
C ARG A 97 14.08 -4.71 -1.41
N LYS A 98 13.50 -4.93 -0.21
CA LYS A 98 12.15 -4.44 0.14
C LYS A 98 11.97 -2.96 -0.16
N ALA A 99 12.91 -2.10 0.24
CA ALA A 99 12.79 -0.66 0.04
C ALA A 99 12.71 -0.24 -1.44
N LEU A 100 13.30 -1.03 -2.34
CA LEU A 100 13.30 -0.77 -3.79
C LEU A 100 12.03 -1.28 -4.46
N TYR A 101 11.59 -2.50 -4.11
CA TYR A 101 10.41 -3.14 -4.71
C TYR A 101 9.07 -2.68 -4.12
N LEU A 102 9.08 -2.23 -2.85
CA LEU A 102 7.89 -1.84 -2.09
C LEU A 102 8.06 -0.45 -1.46
N PRO A 103 8.36 0.60 -2.24
CA PRO A 103 8.39 1.95 -1.71
C PRO A 103 7.02 2.31 -1.16
N ARG A 104 6.96 2.77 0.10
CA ARG A 104 5.70 3.08 0.80
C ARG A 104 4.70 1.90 0.81
N ASP A 105 5.21 0.67 0.84
CA ASP A 105 4.46 -0.60 0.76
C ASP A 105 3.59 -0.73 -0.52
N ILE A 106 4.02 -0.13 -1.64
CA ILE A 106 3.37 -0.23 -2.96
C ILE A 106 4.24 -1.07 -3.91
N LEU A 107 3.66 -2.12 -4.50
CA LEU A 107 4.28 -2.90 -5.57
C LEU A 107 3.76 -2.42 -6.92
N THR A 108 4.62 -1.93 -7.80
CA THR A 108 4.23 -1.47 -9.13
C THR A 108 4.58 -2.52 -10.18
N LEU A 109 3.56 -3.11 -10.78
CA LEU A 109 3.69 -4.09 -11.86
C LEU A 109 3.31 -3.43 -13.18
N ARG A 110 4.10 -3.68 -14.21
CA ARG A 110 3.89 -3.22 -15.57
C ARG A 110 3.74 -4.41 -16.50
N CYS A 111 2.67 -4.40 -17.29
CA CYS A 111 2.45 -5.33 -18.39
C CYS A 111 2.47 -4.52 -19.68
N ARG A 112 3.43 -4.80 -20.57
CA ARG A 112 3.42 -4.27 -21.93
C ARG A 112 2.93 -5.37 -22.86
N MET A 113 2.04 -5.02 -23.78
CA MET A 113 1.49 -5.93 -24.77
C MET A 113 1.55 -5.28 -26.15
N TRP A 114 2.03 -6.00 -27.15
CA TRP A 114 2.10 -5.49 -28.53
C TRP A 114 2.05 -6.64 -29.54
N LYS A 115 1.95 -6.30 -30.82
CA LYS A 115 2.09 -7.25 -31.94
C LYS A 115 3.27 -6.82 -32.80
N ASP A 116 3.98 -7.78 -33.38
CA ASP A 116 5.07 -7.47 -34.31
C ASP A 116 4.54 -6.98 -35.67
N ILE A 117 3.30 -7.38 -36.01
CA ILE A 117 2.63 -7.03 -37.26
C ILE A 117 1.34 -6.24 -36.94
N GLY A 118 1.28 -4.97 -37.36
CA GLY A 118 0.15 -4.06 -37.16
C GLY A 118 0.54 -2.59 -37.24
N ASP A 119 -0.44 -1.68 -37.21
CA ASP A 119 -0.19 -0.24 -37.21
C ASP A 119 0.52 0.18 -35.90
N ALA A 120 1.79 0.58 -36.00
CA ALA A 120 2.64 0.97 -34.89
C ALA A 120 2.25 2.31 -34.21
N ASN A 121 1.15 2.94 -34.66
CA ASN A 121 0.77 4.30 -34.28
C ASN A 121 -0.24 4.39 -33.13
N GLU A 122 -0.84 3.27 -32.71
CA GLU A 122 -1.79 3.27 -31.59
C GLU A 122 -1.12 2.81 -30.29
N PHE A 123 -0.77 3.78 -29.44
CA PHE A 123 -0.27 3.54 -28.09
C PHE A 123 -1.40 3.79 -27.08
N GLY A 124 -1.64 2.81 -26.21
CA GLY A 124 -2.55 2.92 -25.08
C GLY A 124 -1.83 2.63 -23.77
N GLN A 125 -2.14 3.39 -22.73
CA GLN A 125 -1.68 3.13 -21.37
C GLN A 125 -2.88 3.13 -20.42
N SER A 126 -2.79 2.34 -19.36
CA SER A 126 -3.79 2.35 -18.30
C SER A 126 -3.11 2.11 -16.96
N PHE A 127 -3.56 2.84 -15.95
CA PHE A 127 -3.08 2.69 -14.58
C PHE A 127 -4.22 2.17 -13.71
N GLY A 128 -3.95 1.04 -13.07
CA GLY A 128 -4.88 0.38 -12.16
C GLY A 128 -4.22 0.19 -10.80
N ARG A 129 -4.96 0.51 -9.74
CA ARG A 129 -4.54 0.29 -8.37
C ARG A 129 -5.45 -0.72 -7.71
N THR A 130 -4.87 -1.80 -7.21
CA THR A 130 -5.53 -2.75 -6.31
C THR A 130 -4.98 -2.58 -4.91
N GLN A 131 -5.80 -2.11 -3.99
CA GLN A 131 -5.44 -1.93 -2.59
C GLN A 131 -6.01 -3.06 -1.75
N LEU A 132 -5.13 -3.82 -1.10
CA LEU A 132 -5.54 -4.79 -0.10
C LEU A 132 -6.10 -4.04 1.11
N VAL A 133 -7.34 -4.36 1.49
CA VAL A 133 -7.95 -3.79 2.68
C VAL A 133 -7.31 -4.45 3.90
N ILE A 134 -6.69 -3.61 4.74
CA ILE A 134 -6.06 -4.03 5.99
C ILE A 134 -6.68 -3.30 7.17
N GLU A 135 -6.69 -3.97 8.32
CA GLU A 135 -6.94 -3.34 9.60
C GLU A 135 -5.70 -3.47 10.47
N ARG A 136 -5.25 -2.34 11.04
CA ARG A 136 -4.15 -2.27 12.01
C ARG A 136 -4.74 -2.01 13.39
N ILE A 137 -4.51 -2.93 14.30
CA ILE A 137 -4.94 -2.88 15.69
C ILE A 137 -3.70 -2.76 16.56
N VAL A 138 -3.72 -1.80 17.47
CA VAL A 138 -2.69 -1.61 18.49
C VAL A 138 -3.37 -1.78 19.85
N SER A 139 -2.81 -2.66 20.67
CA SER A 139 -3.22 -2.88 22.06
C SER A 139 -2.01 -2.68 22.95
N VAL A 140 -2.18 -1.92 24.03
CA VAL A 140 -1.13 -1.67 25.02
C VAL A 140 -1.68 -2.08 26.38
N GLU A 141 -0.98 -2.98 27.04
CA GLU A 141 -1.37 -3.52 28.33
C GLU A 141 -0.25 -3.34 29.33
N ASN A 142 -0.57 -2.85 30.53
CA ASN A 142 0.40 -2.82 31.62
C ASN A 142 0.57 -4.24 32.16
N ILE A 143 1.81 -4.70 32.24
CA ILE A 143 2.17 -6.00 32.81
C ILE A 143 3.03 -5.75 34.02
N ASP A 144 2.74 -6.48 35.09
CA ASP A 144 3.57 -6.49 36.27
C ASP A 144 4.57 -7.64 36.12
N ILE A 145 5.87 -7.32 36.11
CA ILE A 145 6.93 -8.35 36.01
C ILE A 145 7.14 -9.00 37.38
N GLU A 146 6.92 -8.27 38.48
CA GLU A 146 7.21 -8.74 39.84
C GLU A 146 6.17 -9.74 40.32
N ASN A 147 4.91 -9.53 39.92
CA ASN A 147 3.81 -10.43 40.22
C ASN A 147 3.60 -11.35 39.02
N SER A 148 4.11 -12.59 39.08
CA SER A 148 4.02 -13.65 38.05
C SER A 148 2.58 -14.13 37.79
N VAL A 149 1.67 -13.21 37.47
CA VAL A 149 0.25 -13.44 37.25
C VAL A 149 -0.01 -13.42 35.74
N GLU A 150 -0.65 -14.46 35.24
CA GLU A 150 -1.05 -14.53 33.84
C GLU A 150 -2.09 -13.46 33.55
N LYS A 151 -1.75 -12.51 32.67
CA LYS A 151 -2.67 -11.48 32.20
C LYS A 151 -3.18 -11.84 30.81
N THR A 152 -4.50 -11.95 30.68
CA THR A 152 -5.16 -12.24 29.40
C THR A 152 -5.97 -11.04 28.92
N PHE A 153 -5.78 -10.65 27.67
CA PHE A 153 -6.53 -9.58 27.02
C PHE A 153 -6.97 -9.99 25.62
N ARG A 154 -7.99 -9.29 25.09
CA ARG A 154 -8.63 -9.62 23.81
C ARG A 154 -8.28 -8.58 22.77
N ILE A 155 -7.88 -9.05 21.59
CA ILE A 155 -7.70 -8.21 20.40
C ILE A 155 -9.00 -8.23 19.61
N GLN A 156 -9.58 -7.05 19.40
CA GLN A 156 -10.87 -6.87 18.73
C GLN A 156 -10.70 -6.05 17.45
N SER A 157 -11.41 -6.45 16.40
CA SER A 157 -11.59 -5.61 15.21
C SER A 157 -12.49 -4.44 15.56
N LYS A 158 -11.99 -3.22 15.34
CA LYS A 158 -12.76 -1.98 15.47
C LYS A 158 -13.79 -1.88 14.35
N ARG A 159 -13.47 -2.38 13.16
CA ARG A 159 -14.36 -2.32 11.99
C ARG A 159 -15.58 -3.22 12.15
N LYS A 160 -15.40 -4.43 12.67
CA LYS A 160 -16.47 -5.43 12.79
C LYS A 160 -17.03 -5.59 14.19
N ASN A 161 -16.42 -4.93 15.17
CA ASN A 161 -16.75 -5.06 16.59
C ASN A 161 -16.77 -6.54 17.05
N LYS A 162 -15.77 -7.32 16.61
CA LYS A 162 -15.65 -8.76 16.88
C LYS A 162 -14.27 -9.09 17.44
N ALA A 163 -14.22 -10.01 18.41
CA ALA A 163 -12.96 -10.53 18.93
C ALA A 163 -12.27 -11.42 17.89
N LEU A 164 -10.99 -11.14 17.64
CA LEU A 164 -10.17 -11.89 16.68
C LEU A 164 -9.38 -12.99 17.39
N MET A 165 -8.78 -12.65 18.52
CA MET A 165 -7.91 -13.52 19.30
C MET A 165 -7.77 -12.99 20.72
N SER A 166 -7.37 -13.85 21.66
CA SER A 166 -6.84 -13.42 22.95
C SER A 166 -5.35 -13.69 23.02
N ILE A 167 -4.68 -12.86 23.80
CA ILE A 167 -3.28 -13.02 24.13
C ILE A 167 -3.19 -13.13 25.64
N SER A 168 -2.56 -14.20 26.11
CA SER A 168 -2.24 -14.42 27.51
C SER A 168 -0.74 -14.27 27.68
N VAL A 169 -0.35 -13.49 28.67
CA VAL A 169 1.05 -13.16 28.92
C VAL A 169 1.37 -13.46 30.38
N LEU A 170 2.44 -14.20 30.60
CA LEU A 170 2.97 -14.53 31.90
C LEU A 170 4.45 -14.16 31.93
N CYS A 171 4.83 -13.28 32.85
CA CYS A 171 6.23 -12.97 33.11
C CYS A 171 6.78 -13.93 34.17
N CYS A 172 7.95 -14.49 33.87
CA CYS A 172 8.80 -15.25 34.78
C CYS A 172 10.14 -14.51 34.92
N ASP A 173 10.96 -14.90 35.90
CA ASP A 173 12.18 -14.19 36.29
C ASP A 173 13.13 -13.84 35.11
N ASP A 174 13.26 -14.72 34.12
CA ASP A 174 14.18 -14.55 32.98
C ASP A 174 13.50 -14.59 31.60
N MET A 175 12.19 -14.83 31.55
CA MET A 175 11.46 -15.06 30.31
C MET A 175 10.02 -14.55 30.38
N ILE A 176 9.45 -14.24 29.22
CA ILE A 176 8.02 -14.00 29.05
C ILE A 176 7.38 -15.10 28.22
N ASP A 177 6.36 -15.72 28.78
CA ASP A 177 5.51 -16.71 28.14
C ASP A 177 4.29 -16.00 27.54
N VAL A 178 4.19 -16.02 26.22
CA VAL A 178 3.06 -15.45 25.47
C VAL A 178 2.30 -16.56 24.78
N ARG A 179 1.01 -16.69 25.11
CA ARG A 179 0.07 -17.59 24.44
C ARG A 179 -0.88 -16.80 23.55
N ILE A 180 -0.97 -17.22 22.30
CA ILE A 180 -1.90 -16.66 21.34
C ILE A 180 -3.01 -17.66 21.07
N ASN A 181 -4.26 -17.25 21.36
CA ASN A 181 -5.44 -18.08 21.20
C ASN A 181 -6.40 -17.45 20.17
N PRO A 182 -6.55 -18.02 18.97
CA PRO A 182 -7.42 -17.50 17.91
C PRO A 182 -8.90 -17.79 18.21
N ILE A 183 -9.66 -16.76 18.62
CA ILE A 183 -11.07 -16.89 19.03
C ILE A 183 -12.03 -16.67 17.85
N GLY A 184 -11.71 -15.76 16.94
CA GLY A 184 -12.61 -15.34 15.88
C GLY A 184 -12.79 -16.40 14.78
N GLU A 185 -14.00 -16.48 14.24
CA GLU A 185 -14.31 -17.23 13.00
C GLU A 185 -13.90 -16.47 11.72
N GLU A 186 -13.30 -15.30 11.88
CA GLU A 186 -12.95 -14.44 10.76
C GLU A 186 -11.90 -15.13 9.88
N LYS A 187 -12.21 -15.26 8.59
CA LYS A 187 -11.33 -15.87 7.58
C LYS A 187 -10.18 -14.92 7.24
N MET A 188 -9.26 -14.75 8.18
CA MET A 188 -8.00 -14.05 7.93
C MET A 188 -7.26 -14.78 6.81
N LYS A 189 -6.94 -14.07 5.73
CA LYS A 189 -6.09 -14.58 4.65
C LYS A 189 -4.62 -14.33 4.96
N PHE A 190 -4.34 -13.20 5.62
CA PHE A 190 -3.01 -12.81 6.04
C PHE A 190 -3.09 -12.00 7.32
N SER A 191 -2.16 -12.23 8.25
CA SER A 191 -1.96 -11.33 9.38
C SER A 191 -0.50 -11.28 9.82
N THR A 192 -0.09 -10.17 10.40
CA THR A 192 1.21 -9.96 11.02
C THR A 192 0.96 -9.53 12.46
N CYS A 193 1.54 -10.24 13.41
CA CYS A 193 1.50 -9.88 14.82
C CYS A 193 2.91 -9.49 15.26
N LYS A 194 3.07 -8.27 15.76
CA LYS A 194 4.29 -7.79 16.40
C LYS A 194 3.99 -7.62 17.88
N LEU A 195 4.77 -8.28 18.71
CA LEU A 195 4.73 -8.19 20.16
C LEU A 195 5.99 -7.51 20.64
N SER A 196 5.85 -6.55 21.54
CA SER A 196 6.96 -5.82 22.14
C SER A 196 6.68 -5.61 23.62
N LEU A 197 7.64 -5.95 24.48
CA LEU A 197 7.63 -5.56 25.89
C LEU A 197 8.59 -4.39 26.06
N VAL A 198 8.11 -3.32 26.67
CA VAL A 198 8.88 -2.10 26.93
C VAL A 198 8.76 -1.76 28.41
N ASP A 199 9.88 -1.56 29.07
CA ASP A 199 9.94 -1.10 30.46
C ASP A 199 10.60 0.27 30.52
N ASN A 200 9.91 1.25 31.10
CA ASN A 200 10.41 2.63 31.24
C ASN A 200 11.05 3.19 29.93
N GLY A 201 10.49 2.83 28.78
CA GLY A 201 10.97 3.24 27.44
C GLY A 201 12.04 2.34 26.82
N ARG A 202 12.64 1.41 27.58
CA ARG A 202 13.60 0.42 27.09
C ARG A 202 12.88 -0.83 26.56
N GLN A 203 13.18 -1.21 25.32
CA GLN A 203 12.63 -2.44 24.74
C GLN A 203 13.31 -3.68 25.35
N ILE A 204 12.54 -4.49 26.11
CA ILE A 204 13.05 -5.71 26.76
C ILE A 204 13.02 -6.89 25.81
N CYS A 205 11.95 -7.04 25.02
CA CYS A 205 11.84 -8.11 24.03
C CYS A 205 10.95 -7.69 22.87
N GLU A 206 11.20 -8.25 21.69
CA GLU A 206 10.35 -8.09 20.52
C GLU A 206 10.27 -9.38 19.73
N ARG A 207 9.08 -9.69 19.22
CA ARG A 207 8.87 -10.76 18.25
C ARG A 207 7.86 -10.36 17.20
N LYS A 208 8.21 -10.60 15.94
CA LYS A 208 7.32 -10.38 14.79
C LYS A 208 7.02 -11.70 14.12
N ILE A 209 5.73 -11.93 13.85
CA ILE A 209 5.22 -13.19 13.29
C ILE A 209 4.22 -12.88 12.19
N CYS A 210 4.26 -13.71 11.14
CA CYS A 210 3.35 -13.63 10.02
C CYS A 210 2.53 -14.91 9.97
N PHE A 211 1.21 -14.79 10.02
CA PHE A 211 0.27 -15.87 9.80
C PHE A 211 -0.31 -15.78 8.39
N PHE A 212 -0.48 -16.95 7.78
CA PHE A 212 -1.06 -17.08 6.46
C PHE A 212 -2.26 -18.01 6.57
N GLY A 213 -3.45 -17.45 6.39
CA GLY A 213 -4.67 -18.06 6.89
C GLY A 213 -4.95 -17.68 8.33
N ARG A 214 -5.79 -18.50 8.99
CA ARG A 214 -6.15 -18.31 10.39
C ARG A 214 -4.89 -18.47 11.27
N PRO A 215 -4.64 -17.57 12.23
CA PRO A 215 -3.59 -17.79 13.22
C PRO A 215 -3.81 -19.13 13.92
N THR A 216 -2.75 -19.89 14.13
CA THR A 216 -2.80 -21.10 14.96
C THR A 216 -2.60 -20.74 16.43
N GLU A 217 -3.05 -21.61 17.32
CA GLU A 217 -2.63 -21.53 18.72
C GLU A 217 -1.11 -21.65 18.78
N ASN A 218 -0.48 -20.74 19.52
CA ASN A 218 0.97 -20.73 19.66
C ASN A 218 1.36 -20.31 21.06
N VAL A 219 2.38 -20.99 21.60
CA VAL A 219 3.03 -20.64 22.85
C VAL A 219 4.46 -20.22 22.54
N TRP A 220 4.83 -19.04 23.01
CA TRP A 220 6.18 -18.51 22.83
C TRP A 220 6.80 -18.21 24.17
N ARG A 221 8.04 -18.65 24.31
CA ARG A 221 8.92 -18.20 25.38
C ARG A 221 9.92 -17.24 24.77
N LEU A 222 9.95 -16.01 25.26
CA LEU A 222 10.91 -14.99 24.83
C LEU A 222 11.84 -14.72 26.00
N PRO A 223 13.15 -14.97 25.85
CA PRO A 223 14.09 -14.54 26.87
C PRO A 223 14.16 -13.01 26.88
N PHE A 224 14.40 -12.43 28.05
CA PHE A 224 14.73 -11.01 28.12
C PHE A 224 16.07 -10.76 27.43
N THR A 225 16.13 -9.74 26.57
CA THR A 225 17.32 -9.49 25.74
C THR A 225 18.52 -9.05 26.58
N ASP A 226 18.25 -8.49 27.76
CA ASP A 226 19.22 -8.17 28.79
C ASP A 226 18.76 -8.77 30.12
N LYS A 227 19.70 -9.25 30.94
CA LYS A 227 19.39 -9.50 32.36
C LYS A 227 18.86 -8.19 32.93
N VAL A 228 17.62 -8.18 33.38
CA VAL A 228 17.08 -7.09 34.20
C VAL A 228 17.92 -7.11 35.48
N LEU A 229 19.04 -6.41 35.49
CA LEU A 229 19.74 -6.12 36.73
C LEU A 229 18.85 -5.12 37.46
N PRO A 230 18.33 -5.43 38.66
CA PRO A 230 17.75 -4.39 39.49
C PRO A 230 18.86 -3.37 39.71
N ALA A 231 18.59 -2.11 39.34
CA ALA A 231 19.46 -1.03 39.75
C ALA A 231 19.46 -1.04 41.28
N GLU A 232 20.58 -1.42 41.89
CA GLU A 232 20.77 -1.21 43.32
C GLU A 232 20.63 0.28 43.58
N ASN A 233 19.63 0.62 44.39
CA ASN A 233 19.25 1.96 44.86
C ASN A 233 18.35 2.77 43.91
N ASP A 234 17.04 2.52 43.95
CA ASP A 234 16.09 3.56 44.32
C ASP A 234 14.73 2.95 44.72
N ASP A 235 14.27 3.29 45.92
CA ASP A 235 13.08 2.71 46.58
C ASP A 235 11.77 3.38 46.09
N SER A 236 11.68 3.78 44.82
CA SER A 236 10.53 4.56 44.34
C SER A 236 10.24 4.58 42.84
N ASP A 237 10.35 3.49 42.08
CA ASP A 237 9.67 3.43 40.78
C ASP A 237 9.14 2.02 40.49
N LYS A 238 7.85 1.84 40.74
CA LYS A 238 7.09 0.66 40.35
C LYS A 238 7.27 0.44 38.83
N SER A 239 7.87 -0.69 38.43
CA SER A 239 8.14 -0.98 37.02
C SER A 239 6.88 -0.77 36.17
N ASN A 240 6.93 0.16 35.21
CA ASN A 240 5.81 0.49 34.34
C ASN A 240 5.96 -0.24 33.01
N CYS A 241 5.93 -1.57 33.09
CA CYS A 241 6.07 -2.44 31.95
C CYS A 241 4.83 -2.40 31.06
N LYS A 242 5.04 -2.07 29.79
CA LYS A 242 3.99 -1.98 28.76
C LYS A 242 4.22 -3.05 27.72
N PHE A 243 3.25 -3.94 27.60
CA PHE A 243 3.19 -4.93 26.55
C PHE A 243 2.34 -4.41 25.39
N THR A 244 3.01 -4.18 24.27
CA THR A 244 2.40 -3.66 23.05
C THR A 244 2.21 -4.81 22.06
N THR A 245 0.97 -4.99 21.63
CA THR A 245 0.60 -5.86 20.51
C THR A 245 0.18 -5.01 19.32
N VAL A 246 0.84 -5.21 18.19
CA VAL A 246 0.43 -4.64 16.89
C VAL A 246 0.01 -5.78 15.98
N LEU A 247 -1.29 -5.91 15.74
CA LEU A 247 -1.86 -6.86 14.79
C LEU A 247 -2.25 -6.10 13.51
N VAL A 248 -1.73 -6.53 12.37
CA VAL A 248 -2.17 -6.09 11.04
C VAL A 248 -2.76 -7.29 10.33
N TYR A 249 -4.01 -7.22 9.87
CA TYR A 249 -4.62 -8.35 9.16
C TYR A 249 -5.46 -7.93 7.96
N SER A 250 -5.71 -8.90 7.07
CA SER A 250 -6.60 -8.78 5.93
C SER A 250 -7.44 -10.04 5.74
N THR A 251 -8.70 -9.84 5.37
CA THR A 251 -9.63 -10.90 4.93
C THR A 251 -9.49 -11.25 3.44
N GLY A 252 -8.62 -10.54 2.70
CA GLY A 252 -8.50 -10.66 1.25
C GLY A 252 -9.48 -9.77 0.47
N GLU A 253 -10.17 -8.85 1.14
CA GLU A 253 -10.96 -7.82 0.48
C GLU A 253 -10.04 -6.81 -0.23
N GLU A 254 -10.41 -6.41 -1.44
CA GLU A 254 -9.58 -5.60 -2.33
C GLU A 254 -10.42 -4.44 -2.88
N ASN A 255 -9.88 -3.21 -2.77
CA ASN A 255 -10.43 -2.05 -3.45
C ASN A 255 -9.70 -1.88 -4.79
N LYS A 256 -10.47 -1.72 -5.87
CA LYS A 256 -9.94 -1.61 -7.23
C LYS A 256 -10.30 -0.24 -7.80
N ILE A 257 -9.28 0.49 -8.25
CA ILE A 257 -9.42 1.84 -8.80
C ILE A 257 -8.72 1.85 -10.16
N ILE A 258 -9.42 2.31 -11.19
CA ILE A 258 -8.81 2.68 -12.46
C ILE A 258 -8.54 4.16 -12.39
N GLU A 259 -7.26 4.54 -12.50
CA GLU A 259 -6.89 5.93 -12.64
C GLU A 259 -7.28 6.33 -14.07
N LYS A 260 -8.37 7.10 -14.19
CA LYS A 260 -8.68 7.78 -15.44
C LYS A 260 -7.55 8.75 -15.70
N ASP A 261 -7.05 8.79 -16.93
CA ASP A 261 -5.97 9.68 -17.38
C ASP A 261 -6.02 11.02 -16.66
N CYS A 262 -5.23 11.14 -15.60
CA CYS A 262 -4.85 12.43 -15.08
C CYS A 262 -3.60 12.77 -15.87
N PRO A 263 -3.66 13.72 -16.83
CA PRO A 263 -2.47 14.19 -17.53
C PRO A 263 -1.56 15.03 -16.62
N LEU A 264 -1.70 14.92 -15.30
CA LEU A 264 -0.70 15.38 -14.37
C LEU A 264 0.42 14.33 -14.36
N LYS A 265 1.27 14.39 -15.40
CA LYS A 265 2.69 14.17 -15.16
C LYS A 265 3.05 15.16 -14.06
N ILE A 266 3.01 14.71 -12.81
CA ILE A 266 3.65 15.42 -11.70
C ILE A 266 5.12 15.41 -12.12
N SER A 267 5.55 16.47 -12.81
CA SER A 267 6.90 16.54 -13.34
C SER A 267 7.87 16.41 -12.16
N GLU A 268 9.07 15.88 -12.40
CA GLU A 268 10.16 15.87 -11.41
C GLU A 268 10.38 17.24 -10.75
N PHE A 269 9.94 18.31 -11.41
CA PHE A 269 9.91 19.67 -10.91
C PHE A 269 9.09 19.84 -9.63
N LEU A 270 7.94 19.15 -9.48
CA LEU A 270 7.08 19.24 -8.29
C LEU A 270 7.63 18.44 -7.11
N THR A 271 8.46 17.41 -7.37
CA THR A 271 9.11 16.62 -6.32
C THR A 271 10.05 17.48 -5.45
N ASN A 272 10.61 18.55 -6.02
CA ASN A 272 11.42 19.53 -5.29
C ASN A 272 10.60 20.44 -4.36
N TYR A 273 9.29 20.57 -4.60
CA TYR A 273 8.40 21.41 -3.79
C TYR A 273 7.52 20.59 -2.83
N ILE A 274 7.32 19.29 -3.08
CA ILE A 274 6.60 18.38 -2.18
C ILE A 274 7.63 17.69 -1.27
N GLY A 275 8.15 18.43 -0.30
CA GLY A 275 9.04 17.92 0.73
C GLY A 275 8.31 17.09 1.77
N CYS A 276 7.84 15.89 1.41
CA CYS A 276 7.23 14.95 2.37
C CYS A 276 8.09 13.70 2.53
N ALA A 277 9.17 13.82 3.29
CA ALA A 277 9.73 12.67 4.01
C ALA A 277 9.13 12.70 5.42
N PRO A 278 8.16 11.83 5.77
CA PRO A 278 7.73 11.71 7.15
C PRO A 278 8.87 11.05 7.94
N SER A 279 9.68 11.89 8.58
CA SER A 279 10.20 11.62 9.91
C SER A 279 9.02 11.16 10.77
N GLY A 280 9.20 10.10 11.57
CA GLY A 280 8.11 9.40 12.26
C GLY A 280 7.39 10.19 13.36
N ASP A 281 7.52 11.51 13.39
CA ASP A 281 6.91 12.40 14.37
C ASP A 281 5.72 13.17 13.77
N LEU A 282 4.59 13.21 14.48
CA LEU A 282 3.35 13.85 14.02
C LEU A 282 3.43 15.38 13.96
N THR A 283 4.51 15.96 14.49
CA THR A 283 4.79 17.40 14.45
C THR A 283 5.46 17.85 13.15
N ASP A 284 5.93 16.92 12.32
CA ASP A 284 6.60 17.18 11.04
C ASP A 284 5.67 17.10 9.81
N CYS A 285 4.34 17.07 10.01
CA CYS A 285 3.40 17.09 8.90
C CYS A 285 3.37 18.49 8.26
N PRO A 286 3.79 18.66 6.99
CA PRO A 286 3.76 19.95 6.34
C PRO A 286 2.32 20.46 6.23
N ASN A 287 2.13 21.74 6.54
CA ASN A 287 0.86 22.41 6.47
C ASN A 287 0.51 22.62 4.99
N ILE A 288 -0.51 21.94 4.50
CA ILE A 288 -0.97 22.05 3.09
C ILE A 288 -1.20 23.50 2.65
N SER A 289 -1.58 24.40 3.56
CA SER A 289 -1.78 25.81 3.22
C SER A 289 -0.47 26.55 2.98
N GLU A 290 0.61 26.18 3.68
CA GLU A 290 1.96 26.73 3.46
C GLU A 290 2.55 26.16 2.17
N ASP A 291 2.37 24.87 1.89
CA ASP A 291 2.84 24.25 0.64
C ASP A 291 2.17 24.88 -0.58
N LEU A 292 0.84 25.05 -0.55
CA LEU A 292 0.09 25.71 -1.61
C LEU A 292 0.52 27.17 -1.79
N TRP A 293 0.87 27.86 -0.70
CA TRP A 293 1.36 29.23 -0.74
C TRP A 293 2.76 29.32 -1.37
N GLU A 294 3.68 28.42 -1.02
CA GLU A 294 5.01 28.37 -1.63
C GLU A 294 4.93 28.01 -3.13
N LEU A 295 4.02 27.11 -3.52
CA LEU A 295 3.74 26.85 -4.94
C LEU A 295 3.22 28.12 -5.65
N ALA A 296 2.36 28.90 -5.00
CA ALA A 296 1.83 30.15 -5.58
C ALA A 296 2.93 31.21 -5.73
N LYS A 297 3.80 31.38 -4.72
CA LYS A 297 4.99 32.24 -4.80
C LYS A 297 5.93 31.83 -5.93
N GLY A 298 6.18 30.53 -6.06
CA GLY A 298 7.00 29.95 -7.12
C GLY A 298 6.33 29.96 -8.50
N ARG A 299 5.07 30.42 -8.60
CA ARG A 299 4.23 30.39 -9.81
C ARG A 299 4.09 28.98 -10.41
N VAL A 300 4.17 27.97 -9.56
CA VAL A 300 4.08 26.57 -9.96
C VAL A 300 2.61 26.17 -10.04
N LEU A 301 2.17 25.74 -11.23
CA LEU A 301 0.79 25.34 -11.53
C LEU A 301 -0.26 26.44 -11.31
N CYS A 302 0.13 27.71 -11.27
CA CYS A 302 -0.84 28.82 -11.25
C CYS A 302 -1.51 28.94 -12.63
N ASP A 303 -2.81 28.76 -12.65
CA ASP A 303 -3.69 28.72 -13.81
C ASP A 303 -4.54 30.00 -13.97
N VAL A 304 -4.51 30.89 -12.97
CA VAL A 304 -5.24 32.16 -12.99
C VAL A 304 -4.31 33.33 -12.66
N GLU A 305 -4.37 34.41 -13.45
CA GLU A 305 -3.71 35.69 -13.18
C GLU A 305 -4.75 36.75 -12.77
N LEU A 306 -4.72 37.18 -11.51
CA LEU A 306 -5.55 38.28 -11.03
C LEU A 306 -4.86 39.61 -11.29
N LYS A 307 -5.45 40.42 -12.18
CA LYS A 307 -4.96 41.76 -12.50
C LYS A 307 -5.73 42.81 -11.72
N THR A 308 -5.01 43.59 -10.93
CA THR A 308 -5.48 44.84 -10.32
C THR A 308 -4.91 46.02 -11.11
N GLN A 309 -5.37 47.24 -10.83
CA GLN A 309 -4.88 48.44 -11.53
C GLN A 309 -3.35 48.59 -11.52
N ASN A 310 -2.70 48.14 -10.43
CA ASN A 310 -1.27 48.37 -10.22
C ASN A 310 -0.44 47.08 -10.14
N ARG A 311 -1.05 45.89 -10.07
CA ARG A 311 -0.35 44.62 -9.79
C ARG A 311 -1.06 43.41 -10.40
N SER A 312 -0.27 42.41 -10.78
CA SER A 312 -0.71 41.07 -11.18
C SER A 312 -0.34 40.03 -10.12
N PHE A 313 -1.25 39.09 -9.84
CA PHE A 313 -1.01 37.95 -8.95
C PHE A 313 -1.31 36.65 -9.69
N PHE A 314 -0.33 35.75 -9.74
CA PHE A 314 -0.53 34.38 -10.23
C PHE A 314 -1.01 33.51 -9.07
N VAL A 315 -2.16 32.87 -9.23
CA VAL A 315 -2.82 32.09 -8.18
C VAL A 315 -3.36 30.77 -8.74
N HIS A 316 -3.62 29.82 -7.85
CA HIS A 316 -4.35 28.59 -8.19
C HIS A 316 -5.85 28.87 -8.20
N GLY A 317 -6.48 28.78 -9.36
CA GLY A 317 -7.91 28.95 -9.58
C GLY A 317 -8.74 28.06 -8.67
N THR A 318 -8.33 26.80 -8.47
CA THR A 318 -8.99 25.86 -7.55
C THR A 318 -9.07 26.39 -6.11
N VAL A 319 -7.98 26.98 -5.60
CA VAL A 319 -7.96 27.57 -4.25
C VAL A 319 -8.86 28.81 -4.20
N LEU A 320 -8.81 29.64 -5.24
CA LEU A 320 -9.63 30.84 -5.36
C LEU A 320 -11.14 30.50 -5.39
N CYS A 321 -11.52 29.48 -6.17
CA CYS A 321 -12.87 28.92 -6.24
C CYS A 321 -13.34 28.37 -4.89
N ALA A 322 -12.48 27.62 -4.18
CA ALA A 322 -12.81 27.05 -2.88
C ALA A 322 -13.05 28.13 -1.81
N ARG A 323 -12.42 29.29 -1.94
CA ARG A 323 -12.50 30.39 -0.96
C ARG A 323 -13.47 31.50 -1.38
N SER A 324 -13.95 31.50 -2.62
CA SER A 324 -14.86 32.53 -3.14
C SER A 324 -15.90 31.91 -4.09
N PRO A 325 -17.19 31.90 -3.71
CA PRO A 325 -18.25 31.44 -4.59
C PRO A 325 -18.41 32.31 -5.84
N VAL A 326 -17.97 33.58 -5.78
CA VAL A 326 -17.93 34.49 -6.93
C VAL A 326 -16.91 34.01 -7.95
N PHE A 327 -15.68 33.72 -7.53
CA PHE A 327 -14.66 33.21 -8.45
C PHE A 327 -14.99 31.80 -8.95
N LEU A 328 -15.61 30.95 -8.13
CA LEU A 328 -16.13 29.67 -8.57
C LEU A 328 -17.14 29.85 -9.71
N ALA A 329 -18.14 30.70 -9.55
CA ALA A 329 -19.15 30.93 -10.57
C ALA A 329 -18.57 31.61 -11.83
N MET A 330 -17.56 32.47 -11.67
CA MET A 330 -16.84 33.09 -12.79
C MET A 330 -16.03 32.07 -13.60
N LEU A 331 -15.22 31.24 -12.95
CA LEU A 331 -14.31 30.29 -13.60
C LEU A 331 -15.02 29.03 -14.11
N THR A 332 -16.21 28.71 -13.59
CA THR A 332 -17.03 27.58 -14.06
C THR A 332 -18.08 28.00 -15.10
N GLY A 333 -18.13 29.29 -15.48
CA GLY A 333 -19.05 29.79 -16.50
C GLY A 333 -20.51 29.96 -16.03
N ALA A 334 -20.77 29.94 -14.72
CA ALA A 334 -22.09 30.14 -14.13
C ALA A 334 -22.50 31.62 -14.02
N MET A 335 -21.56 32.56 -14.23
CA MET A 335 -21.85 33.99 -14.38
C MET A 335 -21.73 34.43 -15.84
N LYS A 336 -22.73 35.20 -16.32
CA LYS A 336 -22.64 35.96 -17.57
C LYS A 336 -22.07 37.34 -17.26
N GLU A 337 -20.96 37.70 -17.89
CA GLU A 337 -20.47 39.09 -17.85
C GLU A 337 -21.53 40.01 -18.44
N LYS A 338 -21.70 41.20 -17.84
CA LYS A 338 -22.52 42.25 -18.45
C LYS A 338 -21.71 42.85 -19.60
N GLU A 339 -22.16 42.64 -20.83
CA GLU A 339 -21.71 43.43 -21.96
C GLU A 339 -22.11 44.90 -21.71
N TYR A 340 -21.12 45.75 -21.45
CA TYR A 340 -21.28 47.19 -21.55
C TYR A 340 -20.85 47.59 -22.97
N GLY A 341 -21.84 47.92 -23.80
CA GLY A 341 -21.65 48.54 -25.11
C GLY A 341 -21.43 50.05 -25.03
#